data_AF-A0A6V7L330-F1
#
_entry.id   AF-A0A6V7L330-F1
#
_cell.length_a   1.000
_cell.length_b   1.000
_cell.length_c   1.000
_cell.angle_alpha   90.00
_cell.angle_beta   90.00
_cell.angle_gamma   90.00
#
_symmetry.space_group_name_H-M   'P 1'
#
loop_
_entity.id
_entity.type
_entity.pdbx_description
1 polymer ?
#
loop_
_entity_poly.entity_id
_entity_poly.type
_entity_poly.pdbx_seq_one_letter_code
_entity_poly.pdbx_strand_id
1 'polypeptide(L)' 'LYHEWMAAAKISQSDARLRALWEVLHKLPPANLENLRFLIKFLAILTKNSNVNKMSPQNIAIVIAPNLIWSPQEDVNTMV' A
#
# COMPACT_ATOMS: atom_id res chain seq x y z
N LEU A 1 -7.13 -9.23 -5.60
CA LEU A 1 -6.43 -7.99 -5.97
C LEU A 1 -4.90 -8.06 -5.82
N TYR A 2 -4.31 -8.96 -5.00
CA TYR A 2 -2.84 -9.03 -4.79
C TYR A 2 -2.03 -9.02 -6.09
N HIS A 3 -2.33 -9.94 -7.03
CA HIS A 3 -1.61 -10.04 -8.29
C HIS A 3 -1.70 -8.76 -9.13
N GLU A 4 -2.84 -8.07 -9.11
CA GLU A 4 -3.05 -6.82 -9.84
C GLU A 4 -2.26 -5.66 -9.24
N TRP A 5 -2.20 -5.57 -7.90
CA TRP A 5 -1.33 -4.62 -7.20
C TRP A 5 0.14 -4.83 -7.58
N MET A 6 0.59 -6.08 -7.60
CA MET A 6 1.97 -6.43 -7.97
C MET A 6 2.27 -6.18 -9.44
N ALA A 7 1.32 -6.42 -10.34
CA ALA A 7 1.46 -6.11 -11.75
C ALA A 7 1.56 -4.59 -11.97
N ALA A 8 0.66 -3.81 -11.37
CA ALA A 8 0.66 -2.35 -11.46
C ALA A 8 1.96 -1.75 -10.90
N ALA A 9 2.43 -2.22 -9.74
CA ALA A 9 3.65 -1.72 -9.09
C ALA A 9 4.93 -1.95 -9.92
N LYS A 10 4.97 -3.01 -10.75
CA LYS A 10 6.12 -3.35 -11.60
C LYS A 10 6.23 -2.50 -12.87
N ILE A 11 5.26 -1.64 -13.17
CA ILE A 11 5.30 -0.77 -14.34
C ILE A 11 6.42 0.28 -14.17
N SER A 12 7.35 0.33 -15.13
CA SER A 12 8.51 1.23 -15.08
C SER A 12 8.13 2.71 -15.24
N GLN A 13 7.22 3.01 -16.18
CA GLN A 13 6.77 4.36 -16.48
C GLN A 13 5.91 4.92 -15.34
N SER A 14 6.32 6.04 -14.74
CA SER A 14 5.71 6.58 -13.52
C SER A 14 4.21 6.86 -13.67
N ASP A 15 3.81 7.56 -14.74
CA ASP A 15 2.41 7.92 -14.95
C ASP A 15 1.53 6.70 -15.25
N ALA A 16 2.05 5.74 -16.02
CA ALA A 16 1.36 4.49 -16.31
C ALA A 16 1.20 3.65 -15.03
N ARG A 17 2.23 3.60 -14.19
CA ARG A 17 2.18 2.95 -12.88
C ARG A 17 1.12 3.59 -11.99
N LEU A 18 1.10 4.92 -11.92
CA LEU A 18 0.12 5.65 -11.11
C LEU A 18 -1.31 5.38 -11.57
N ARG A 19 -1.57 5.40 -12.89
CA ARG A 19 -2.89 5.09 -13.46
C ARG A 19 -3.30 3.65 -13.16
N ALA A 20 -2.41 2.67 -13.34
CA ALA A 20 -2.71 1.28 -13.03
C ALA A 20 -3.01 1.07 -11.54
N LEU A 21 -2.23 1.68 -10.64
CA LEU A 21 -2.50 1.63 -9.20
C LEU A 21 -3.84 2.29 -8.85
N TRP A 22 -4.19 3.39 -9.53
CA TRP A 22 -5.47 4.06 -9.36
C TRP A 22 -6.64 3.15 -9.76
N GLU A 23 -6.53 2.45 -10.88
CA GLU A 23 -7.55 1.48 -11.31
C GLU A 23 -7.72 0.34 -10.31
N VAL A 24 -6.63 -0.24 -9.80
CA VAL A 24 -6.70 -1.31 -8.79
C VAL A 24 -7.29 -0.81 -7.48
N LEU A 25 -6.96 0.43 -7.07
CA LEU A 25 -7.52 1.07 -5.88
C LEU A 25 -9.06 1.15 -5.94
N HIS A 26 -9.62 1.47 -7.11
CA HIS A 26 -11.07 1.58 -7.31
C HIS A 26 -11.79 0.22 -7.41
N LYS A 27 -11.05 -0.89 -7.46
CA LYS A 27 -11.61 -2.24 -7.35
C LYS A 27 -11.79 -2.71 -5.89
N LEU A 28 -11.29 -1.94 -4.91
CA LEU A 28 -11.50 -2.27 -3.50
C LEU A 28 -12.98 -2.15 -3.12
N PRO A 29 -13.48 -3.01 -2.22
CA PRO A 29 -14.78 -2.78 -1.59
C PRO A 29 -14.83 -1.40 -0.94
N PRO A 30 -15.99 -0.70 -0.95
CA PRO A 30 -16.09 0.69 -0.49
C PRO A 30 -15.56 0.93 0.92
N ALA A 31 -15.83 0.00 1.85
CA ALA A 31 -15.33 0.11 3.23
C ALA A 31 -13.79 0.04 3.30
N ASN A 32 -13.17 -0.86 2.54
CA ASN A 32 -11.71 -0.99 2.48
C ASN A 32 -11.05 0.22 1.83
N LEU A 33 -11.67 0.76 0.77
CA LEU A 33 -11.20 1.98 0.12
C LEU A 33 -11.21 3.18 1.09
N GLU A 34 -12.28 3.32 1.85
CA GLU A 34 -12.43 4.42 2.82
C GLU A 34 -11.40 4.32 3.96
N ASN A 35 -11.19 3.10 4.48
CA ASN A 35 -10.16 2.84 5.48
C ASN A 35 -8.75 3.14 4.95
N LEU A 36 -8.43 2.66 3.74
CA LEU A 36 -7.13 2.90 3.12
C LEU A 36 -6.90 4.39 2.89
N ARG A 37 -7.92 5.13 2.43
CA ARG A 37 -7.84 6.58 2.25
C ARG A 37 -7.53 7.30 3.57
N PHE A 38 -8.18 6.92 4.66
CA PHE A 38 -7.90 7.50 5.98
C PHE A 38 -6.46 7.17 6.42
N LEU A 39 -6.05 5.91 6.30
CA LEU A 39 -4.71 5.47 6.66
C LEU A 39 -3.63 6.24 5.89
N ILE A 40 -3.73 6.36 4.55
CA ILE A 40 -2.75 7.08 3.73
C ILE A 40 -2.68 8.57 4.12
N LYS A 41 -3.82 9.21 4.43
CA LYS A 41 -3.82 10.59 4.93
C LYS A 41 -3.10 10.72 6.27
N PHE A 42 -3.34 9.80 7.20
CA PHE A 42 -2.65 9.76 8.47
C PHE A 42 -1.13 9.57 8.30
N LEU A 43 -0.71 8.62 7.48
CA LEU A 43 0.70 8.38 7.18
C LEU A 43 1.36 9.60 6.52
N ALA A 44 0.65 10.33 5.66
CA ALA A 44 1.14 11.57 5.07
C ALA A 44 1.34 12.70 6.10
N ILE A 45 0.59 12.70 7.20
CA ILE A 45 0.82 13.63 8.32
C ILE A 45 2.03 13.15 9.14
N LEU A 46 2.16 11.85 9.35
CA LEU A 46 3.28 11.26 10.09
C LEU A 46 4.64 11.58 9.45
N THR A 47 4.73 11.52 8.11
CA THR A 47 5.98 11.82 7.37
C THR A 47 6.41 13.29 7.46
N LYS A 48 5.48 14.23 7.71
CA LYS A 48 5.83 15.65 7.91
C LYS A 48 6.68 15.87 9.15
N ASN A 49 6.60 14.96 10.13
CA ASN A 49 7.41 14.99 11.36
C ASN A 49 8.67 14.11 11.28
N SER A 50 9.10 13.74 10.06
CA SER A 50 10.24 12.84 9.82
C SER A 50 11.56 13.30 10.46
N ASN A 51 11.76 14.61 10.66
CA ASN A 51 12.92 15.14 11.38
C ASN A 51 13.00 14.68 12.84
N VAL A 52 11.85 14.40 13.47
CA VAL A 52 11.75 13.96 14.88
C VAL A 52 11.55 12.45 14.95
N ASN A 53 10.50 11.92 14.31
CA ASN A 53 10.14 10.50 14.39
C ASN A 53 11.00 9.58 13.51
N LYS A 54 11.86 10.15 12.64
CA LYS A 54 12.75 9.43 11.72
C LYS A 54 12.02 8.53 10.70
N MET A 55 10.72 8.74 10.51
CA MET A 55 9.90 7.97 9.57
C MET A 55 9.76 8.72 8.24
N SER A 56 10.62 8.38 7.27
CA SER A 56 10.44 8.78 5.87
C SER A 56 9.27 8.01 5.24
N PRO A 57 8.70 8.48 4.11
CA PRO A 57 7.71 7.72 3.35
C PRO A 57 8.16 6.28 3.04
N GLN A 58 9.44 6.10 2.74
CA GLN A 58 10.05 4.80 2.47
C GLN A 58 10.09 3.91 3.72
N ASN A 59 10.50 4.44 4.88
CA ASN A 59 10.53 3.69 6.14
C ASN A 59 9.12 3.24 6.54
N ILE A 60 8.12 4.11 6.34
CA ILE A 60 6.71 3.75 6.57
C ILE A 60 6.27 2.67 5.60
N ALA A 61 6.56 2.79 4.31
CA ALA A 61 6.16 1.80 3.31
C ALA A 61 6.73 0.40 3.62
N ILE A 62 7.99 0.32 4.07
CA ILE A 62 8.62 -0.95 4.48
C ILE A 62 7.85 -1.64 5.61
N VAL A 63 7.41 -0.87 6.62
CA VAL A 63 6.71 -1.43 7.79
C VAL A 63 5.24 -1.73 7.50
N ILE A 64 4.58 -0.87 6.73
CA ILE A 64 3.14 -0.94 6.50
C ILE A 64 2.79 -1.92 5.37
N ALA A 65 3.61 -2.04 4.33
CA ALA A 65 3.29 -2.88 3.17
C ALA A 65 2.97 -4.35 3.51
N PRO A 66 3.73 -5.05 4.39
CA PRO A 66 3.40 -6.42 4.79
C PRO A 66 2.06 -6.56 5.52
N ASN A 67 1.59 -5.48 6.16
CA ASN A 67 0.32 -5.46 6.89
C ASN A 67 -0.88 -5.08 6.02
N LEU A 68 -0.64 -4.61 4.79
CA LEU A 68 -1.70 -4.17 3.87
C LEU A 68 -1.86 -5.07 2.64
N ILE A 69 -0.83 -5.85 2.29
CA ILE A 69 -0.78 -6.63 1.07
C ILE A 69 -0.38 -8.07 1.42
N TRP A 70 -1.34 -8.98 1.39
CA TRP A 70 -1.12 -10.40 1.64
C TRP A 70 -1.03 -11.18 0.34
N SER A 71 0.04 -11.99 0.21
CA SER A 71 0.16 -12.96 -0.87
C SER A 71 -0.76 -14.15 -0.59
N PRO A 72 -1.62 -14.56 -1.54
CA PRO A 72 -2.46 -15.75 -1.37
C PRO A 72 -1.66 -17.06 -1.11
N GLN A 73 -0.35 -17.07 -1.38
CA GLN A 73 0.52 -18.21 -1.14
C GLN A 73 1.08 -18.25 0.29
N GLU A 74 1.02 -17.15 1.05
CA GLU A 74 1.54 -17.08 2.42
C GLU A 74 0.53 -17.61 3.47
N ASP A 75 -0.77 -17.65 3.14
CA ASP A 75 -1.82 -18.15 4.05
C ASP A 75 -1.72 -19.66 4.38
N VAL A 76 -0.90 -20.42 3.65
CA VAL A 76 -0.70 -21.86 3.93
C VAL A 76 0.31 -22.09 5.07
N ASN A 77 1.10 -21.08 5.47
CA ASN A 77 2.21 -21.26 6.40
C ASN A 77 2.06 -20.50 7.75
N THR A 78 0.91 -19.87 8.03
CA THR A 78 0.67 -19.12 9.29
C THR A 78 -0.27 -19.84 10.27
N MET A 79 -0.54 -21.13 10.08
CA MET A 79 -1.06 -21.99 11.16
C MET A 79 0.08 -22.70 11.88
N VAL A 80 0.82 -21.95 12.71
CA VAL A 80 1.65 -22.49 13.81
C VAL A 80 1.46 -21.61 15.04
#